data_AF-A0A9W8RHI8-F1
#
_entry.id   AF-A0A9W8RHI8-F1
#
_cell.length_a   1.000
_cell.length_b   1.000
_cell.length_c   1.000
_cell.angle_alpha   90.00
_cell.angle_beta   90.00
_cell.angle_gamma   90.00
#
_symmetry.space_group_name_H-M   'P 1'
#
loop_
_entity.id
_entity.type
_entity.pdbx_description
1 polymer ?
#
loop_
_entity_poly.entity_id
_entity_poly.type
_entity_poly.pdbx_seq_one_letter_code
_entity_poly.pdbx_strand_id
1 'polypeptide(L)'
;MATAETVDLGPPHPPKEDAISAFEQLLPELKKSLIHLRHEYSKHETEYFEAAKHLSDHDLAGFGPDNFESVRVATSAYGIHLFGKLRIPALPEDGPAYLHFRAFIGGGDEPAKLHSIHTEERDDPNGGKTFRAIFTKDDELEWFDT
;
A
#
# COMPACT_ATOMS: atom_id res chain seq x y z
N MET A 1 -4.33 10.10 -16.34
CA MET A 1 -4.82 9.41 -15.13
C MET A 1 -5.45 8.12 -15.60
N ALA A 2 -4.94 6.98 -15.12
CA ALA A 2 -5.60 5.70 -15.32
C ALA A 2 -6.76 5.60 -14.32
N THR A 3 -7.87 5.00 -14.73
CA THR A 3 -9.02 4.69 -13.87
C THR A 3 -9.23 3.18 -13.90
N ALA A 4 -9.90 2.61 -12.88
CA ALA A 4 -10.23 1.18 -12.84
C ALA A 4 -10.93 0.66 -14.12
N GLU A 5 -11.68 1.52 -14.82
CA GLU A 5 -12.39 1.18 -16.06
C GLU A 5 -11.48 1.07 -17.30
N THR A 6 -10.27 1.64 -17.24
CA THR A 6 -9.35 1.73 -18.39
C THR A 6 -8.16 0.81 -18.27
N VAL A 7 -8.06 0.04 -17.19
CA VAL A 7 -6.91 -0.83 -16.92
C VAL A 7 -7.35 -2.19 -16.44
N ASP A 8 -6.87 -3.24 -17.11
CA ASP A 8 -7.05 -4.62 -16.68
C ASP A 8 -6.10 -4.92 -15.50
N LEU A 9 -6.65 -5.06 -14.30
CA LEU A 9 -5.88 -5.37 -13.10
C LEU A 9 -5.70 -6.89 -12.99
N GLY A 10 -4.52 -7.37 -13.36
CA GLY A 10 -4.18 -8.79 -13.36
C GLY A 10 -4.36 -9.48 -11.99
N PRO A 11 -4.39 -10.82 -11.96
CA PRO A 11 -4.58 -11.57 -10.73
C PRO A 11 -3.43 -11.35 -9.73
N PRO A 12 -3.68 -11.47 -8.42
CA PRO A 12 -2.63 -11.39 -7.42
C PRO A 12 -1.62 -12.52 -7.58
N HIS A 13 -0.33 -12.20 -7.47
CA HIS A 13 0.75 -13.18 -7.50
C HIS A 13 1.92 -12.76 -6.58
N PRO A 14 2.79 -13.69 -6.17
CA PRO A 14 4.02 -13.35 -5.45
C PRO A 14 4.90 -12.41 -6.28
N PRO A 15 5.65 -11.48 -5.66
CA PRO A 15 6.51 -10.57 -6.40
C PRO A 15 7.61 -11.33 -7.16
N LYS A 16 7.81 -10.95 -8.42
CA LYS A 16 8.91 -11.41 -9.26
C LYS A 16 10.06 -10.41 -9.22
N GLU A 17 11.21 -10.77 -9.76
CA GLU A 17 12.44 -9.95 -9.74
C GLU A 17 12.19 -8.48 -10.10
N ASP A 18 11.49 -8.19 -11.21
CA ASP A 18 11.18 -6.80 -11.61
C ASP A 18 10.37 -6.03 -10.56
N ALA A 19 9.40 -6.69 -9.92
CA ALA A 19 8.59 -6.07 -8.87
C ALA A 19 9.40 -5.85 -7.59
N ILE A 20 10.30 -6.78 -7.26
CA ILE A 20 11.21 -6.66 -6.12
C ILE A 20 12.18 -5.49 -6.36
N SER A 21 12.81 -5.41 -7.53
CA SER A 21 13.71 -4.30 -7.87
C SER A 21 13.01 -2.95 -7.89
N ALA A 22 11.77 -2.89 -8.38
CA ALA A 22 10.95 -1.67 -8.28
C ALA A 22 10.66 -1.33 -6.81
N PHE A 23 10.28 -2.31 -6.00
CA PHE A 23 10.01 -2.11 -4.58
C PHE A 23 11.24 -1.63 -3.79
N GLU A 24 12.43 -2.19 -4.05
CA GLU A 24 13.68 -1.75 -3.42
C GLU A 24 13.99 -0.27 -3.71
N GLN A 25 13.75 0.18 -4.94
CA GLN A 25 13.88 1.60 -5.31
C GLN A 25 12.87 2.49 -4.59
N LEU A 26 11.64 2.01 -4.42
CA LEU A 26 10.54 2.72 -3.77
C LEU A 26 10.67 2.72 -2.24
N LEU A 27 11.38 1.75 -1.65
CA LEU A 27 11.38 1.50 -0.22
C LEU A 27 11.68 2.75 0.62
N PRO A 28 12.68 3.59 0.30
CA PRO A 28 12.94 4.80 1.08
C PRO A 28 11.79 5.81 1.02
N GLU A 29 11.20 6.01 -0.17
CA GLU A 29 10.07 6.92 -0.38
C GLU A 29 8.80 6.40 0.30
N LEU A 30 8.49 5.10 0.15
CA LEU A 30 7.35 4.44 0.77
C LEU A 30 7.38 4.57 2.29
N LYS A 31 8.55 4.31 2.92
CA LYS A 31 8.71 4.48 4.37
C LYS A 31 8.49 5.93 4.79
N LYS A 32 9.10 6.89 4.10
CA LYS A 32 8.95 8.32 4.39
C LYS A 32 7.48 8.77 4.27
N SER A 33 6.81 8.37 3.20
CA SER A 33 5.42 8.71 2.93
C SER A 33 4.47 8.08 3.94
N LEU A 34 4.72 6.83 4.37
CA LEU A 34 3.94 6.17 5.42
C LEU A 34 4.00 6.92 6.76
N ILE A 35 5.20 7.33 7.18
CA ILE A 35 5.37 8.09 8.43
C ILE A 35 4.75 9.48 8.33
N HIS A 36 4.91 10.14 7.18
CA HIS A 36 4.24 11.41 6.93
C HIS A 36 2.71 11.27 7.03
N LEU A 37 2.15 10.26 6.36
CA LEU A 37 0.72 9.96 6.36
C LEU A 37 0.20 9.69 7.78
N ARG A 38 0.91 8.88 8.56
CA ARG A 38 0.59 8.62 9.97
C ARG A 38 0.54 9.91 10.78
N HIS A 39 1.51 10.81 10.60
CA HIS A 39 1.54 12.08 11.33
C HIS A 39 0.44 13.05 10.92
N GLU A 40 0.05 13.08 9.65
CA GLU A 40 -1.08 13.89 9.20
C GLU A 40 -2.39 13.40 9.82
N TYR A 41 -2.70 12.11 9.71
CA TYR A 41 -3.93 11.56 10.29
C TYR A 41 -3.96 11.61 11.82
N SER A 42 -2.81 11.44 12.49
CA SER A 42 -2.74 11.57 13.96
C SER A 42 -3.20 12.94 14.50
N LYS A 43 -3.31 13.98 13.66
CA LYS A 43 -3.79 15.31 14.08
C LYS A 43 -5.30 15.38 14.24
N HIS A 44 -6.06 14.68 13.39
CA HIS A 44 -7.50 14.89 13.25
C HIS A 44 -8.32 13.60 13.08
N GLU A 45 -7.71 12.51 12.62
CA GLU A 45 -8.39 11.27 12.21
C GLU A 45 -7.52 10.06 12.60
N THR A 46 -7.30 9.88 13.90
CA THR A 46 -6.42 8.84 14.46
C THR A 46 -6.83 7.41 14.08
N GLU A 47 -8.11 7.22 13.75
CA GLU A 47 -8.74 5.94 13.43
C GLU A 47 -8.04 5.20 12.29
N TYR A 48 -7.50 5.90 11.29
CA TYR A 48 -6.79 5.29 10.17
C TYR A 48 -5.62 4.39 10.61
N PHE A 49 -4.90 4.79 11.67
CA PHE A 49 -3.72 4.08 12.17
C PHE A 49 -3.96 3.39 13.51
N GLU A 50 -5.22 3.21 13.93
CA GLU A 50 -5.58 2.63 15.22
C GLU A 50 -4.93 1.26 15.45
N ALA A 51 -4.87 0.42 14.41
CA ALA A 51 -4.21 -0.89 14.45
C ALA A 51 -2.71 -0.81 14.78
N ALA A 52 -2.05 0.29 14.41
CA ALA A 52 -0.62 0.51 14.60
C ALA A 52 -0.30 1.59 15.64
N LYS A 53 -1.29 2.08 16.40
CA LYS A 53 -1.12 3.21 17.35
C LYS A 53 -0.02 2.99 18.39
N HIS A 54 0.23 1.73 18.73
CA HIS A 54 1.17 1.31 19.76
C HIS A 54 2.61 1.16 19.23
N LEU A 55 2.81 1.22 17.91
CA LEU A 55 4.11 1.10 17.28
C LEU A 55 4.85 2.43 17.26
N SER A 56 6.19 2.37 17.27
CA SER A 56 7.03 3.50 16.90
C SER A 56 7.04 3.71 15.39
N ASP A 57 7.49 4.87 14.91
CA ASP A 57 7.69 5.10 13.46
C ASP A 57 8.71 4.11 12.87
N HIS A 58 9.73 3.77 13.67
CA HIS A 58 10.76 2.81 13.27
C HIS A 58 10.15 1.42 13.03
N ASP A 59 9.29 0.95 13.93
CA ASP A 59 8.64 -0.37 13.80
C ASP A 59 7.55 -0.34 12.72
N LEU A 60 6.82 0.79 12.66
CA LEU A 60 6.09 1.34 11.53
C LEU A 60 6.65 0.93 10.16
N ALA A 61 7.82 1.49 9.91
CA ALA A 61 8.56 1.41 8.66
C ALA A 61 9.61 0.28 8.69
N GLY A 62 9.47 -0.71 9.56
CA GLY A 62 10.45 -1.77 9.79
C GLY A 62 10.51 -2.84 8.69
N PHE A 63 9.64 -2.76 7.68
CA PHE A 63 9.55 -3.72 6.59
C PHE A 63 10.69 -3.62 5.55
N GLY A 64 10.91 -4.70 4.81
CA GLY A 64 11.86 -4.81 3.69
C GLY A 64 11.36 -5.78 2.60
N PRO A 65 12.23 -6.17 1.66
CA PRO A 65 11.86 -7.04 0.52
C PRO A 65 11.21 -8.37 0.94
N ASP A 66 11.67 -8.96 2.05
CA ASP A 66 11.13 -10.22 2.58
C ASP A 66 9.68 -10.11 3.08
N ASN A 67 9.16 -8.88 3.21
CA ASN A 67 7.79 -8.64 3.65
C ASN A 67 6.85 -8.34 2.48
N PHE A 68 7.37 -8.33 1.25
CA PHE A 68 6.60 -8.05 0.05
C PHE A 68 5.86 -9.31 -0.39
N GLU A 69 4.57 -9.38 -0.09
CA GLU A 69 3.82 -10.65 -0.07
C GLU A 69 3.13 -10.95 -1.38
N SER A 70 2.44 -9.96 -1.93
CA SER A 70 1.73 -10.13 -3.20
C SER A 70 1.65 -8.84 -3.97
N VAL A 71 1.60 -8.97 -5.30
CA VAL A 71 1.46 -7.86 -6.22
C VAL A 71 0.33 -8.10 -7.19
N ARG A 72 -0.22 -7.01 -7.71
CA ARG A 72 -1.04 -7.00 -8.92
C ARG A 72 -0.47 -5.98 -9.88
N VAL A 73 -0.60 -6.28 -11.16
CA VAL A 73 -0.03 -5.47 -12.23
C VAL A 73 -1.15 -5.04 -13.15
N ALA A 74 -1.14 -3.77 -13.52
CA ALA A 74 -2.14 -3.17 -14.39
C ALA A 74 -1.39 -2.39 -15.48
N THR A 75 -1.62 -2.71 -16.75
CA THR A 75 -0.89 -2.10 -17.88
C THR A 75 -1.69 -0.97 -18.51
N SER A 76 -1.09 0.21 -18.60
CA SER A 76 -1.66 1.38 -19.29
C SER A 76 -0.87 1.68 -20.57
N ALA A 77 -1.35 2.61 -21.39
CA ALA A 77 -0.63 3.10 -22.57
C ALA A 77 0.71 3.79 -22.26
N TYR A 78 0.93 4.20 -21.00
CA TYR A 78 2.08 5.01 -20.59
C TYR A 78 3.07 4.26 -19.68
N GLY A 79 2.74 3.03 -19.28
CA GLY A 79 3.55 2.27 -18.33
C GLY A 79 2.71 1.30 -17.50
N ILE A 80 3.36 0.78 -16.47
CA ILE A 80 2.82 -0.25 -15.58
C ILE A 80 2.45 0.36 -14.24
N HIS A 81 1.24 0.05 -13.77
CA HIS A 81 0.82 0.27 -12.40
C HIS A 81 1.12 -0.99 -11.59
N LEU A 82 2.00 -0.86 -10.60
CA LEU A 82 2.31 -1.91 -9.65
C LEU A 82 1.53 -1.65 -8.37
N PHE A 83 0.70 -2.61 -7.99
CA PHE A 83 0.05 -2.64 -6.70
C PHE A 83 0.82 -3.61 -5.81
N GLY A 84 1.09 -3.20 -4.58
CA GLY A 84 1.82 -4.02 -3.63
C GLY A 84 1.09 -4.19 -2.30
N LYS A 85 1.03 -5.43 -1.81
CA LYS A 85 0.65 -5.79 -0.44
C LYS A 85 1.92 -6.13 0.35
N LEU A 86 2.13 -5.40 1.43
CA LEU A 86 3.36 -5.44 2.22
C LEU A 86 3.04 -5.71 3.68
N ARG A 87 3.68 -6.72 4.28
CA ARG A 87 3.52 -7.02 5.70
C ARG A 87 4.34 -6.05 6.56
N ILE A 88 3.76 -5.52 7.63
CA ILE A 88 4.45 -4.71 8.65
C ILE A 88 4.86 -5.63 9.80
N PRO A 89 6.12 -6.10 9.91
CA PRO A 89 6.48 -7.23 10.77
C PRO A 89 6.13 -7.08 12.25
N ALA A 90 6.10 -5.83 12.74
CA ALA A 90 5.82 -5.53 14.14
C ALA A 90 4.34 -5.73 14.54
N LEU A 91 3.43 -5.95 13.58
CA LEU A 91 2.02 -6.24 13.86
C LEU A 91 1.74 -7.74 13.95
N PRO A 92 0.69 -8.19 14.65
CA PRO A 92 0.29 -9.60 14.73
C PRO A 92 -0.11 -10.20 13.37
N GLU A 93 0.07 -11.50 13.17
CA GLU A 93 -0.30 -12.18 11.91
C GLU A 93 -1.82 -12.37 11.74
N ASP A 94 -2.53 -12.47 12.85
CA ASP A 94 -3.97 -12.73 12.95
C ASP A 94 -4.83 -11.45 12.93
N GLY A 95 -4.21 -10.28 12.67
CA GLY A 95 -4.89 -8.99 12.63
C GLY A 95 -4.52 -8.13 11.41
N PRO A 96 -4.95 -6.86 11.40
CA PRO A 96 -4.51 -5.90 10.41
C PRO A 96 -3.00 -5.71 10.53
N ALA A 97 -2.29 -6.05 9.47
CA ALA A 97 -0.83 -6.06 9.44
C ALA A 97 -0.24 -5.73 8.07
N TYR A 98 -1.08 -5.36 7.11
CA TYR A 98 -0.69 -5.17 5.72
C TYR A 98 -0.89 -3.73 5.27
N LEU A 99 0.11 -3.22 4.56
CA LEU A 99 0.05 -1.95 3.85
C LEU A 99 -0.18 -2.23 2.37
N HIS A 100 -1.13 -1.51 1.76
CA HIS A 100 -1.31 -1.52 0.31
C HIS A 100 -0.73 -0.24 -0.29
N PHE A 101 0.06 -0.36 -1.35
CA PHE A 101 0.61 0.80 -2.07
C PHE A 101 0.44 0.65 -3.57
N ARG A 102 0.40 1.78 -4.27
CA ARG A 102 0.41 1.87 -5.73
C ARG A 102 1.67 2.59 -6.17
N ALA A 103 2.34 2.05 -7.16
CA ALA A 103 3.49 2.66 -7.82
C ALA A 103 3.28 2.67 -9.32
N PHE A 104 3.97 3.60 -9.97
CA PHE A 104 4.00 3.72 -11.42
C PHE A 104 5.41 3.46 -11.93
N ILE A 105 5.52 2.56 -12.90
CA ILE A 105 6.75 2.23 -13.61
C ILE A 105 6.56 2.72 -15.04
N GLY A 106 7.27 3.80 -15.39
CA GLY A 106 7.25 4.36 -16.74
C GLY A 106 7.93 3.44 -17.75
N GLY A 107 7.77 3.75 -19.04
CA GLY A 107 8.57 3.11 -20.08
C GLY A 107 10.02 3.66 -20.12
N GLY A 108 10.99 2.82 -20.47
CA GLY A 108 12.41 3.19 -20.56
C GLY A 108 13.17 3.00 -19.24
N ASP A 109 14.26 3.75 -19.05
CA ASP A 109 15.12 3.70 -17.85
C ASP A 109 14.62 4.59 -16.67
N GLU A 110 13.33 4.98 -16.67
CA GLU A 110 12.79 5.77 -15.56
C GLU A 110 12.61 4.91 -14.29
N PRO A 111 13.04 5.40 -13.12
CA PRO A 111 12.83 4.68 -11.86
C PRO A 111 11.35 4.61 -11.51
N ALA A 112 10.98 3.55 -10.78
CA ALA A 112 9.63 3.42 -10.22
C ALA A 112 9.33 4.59 -9.27
N LYS A 113 8.10 5.12 -9.34
CA LYS A 113 7.65 6.25 -8.51
C LYS A 113 6.49 5.81 -7.63
N LEU A 114 6.53 6.15 -6.34
CA LEU A 114 5.41 5.91 -5.46
C LEU A 114 4.25 6.80 -5.93
N HIS A 115 3.08 6.19 -6.11
CA HIS A 115 1.89 6.92 -6.49
C HIS A 115 1.04 7.24 -5.27
N SER A 116 0.68 6.23 -4.49
CA SER A 116 -0.06 6.43 -3.24
C SER A 116 0.03 5.23 -2.30
N ILE A 117 -0.37 5.47 -1.06
CA ILE A 117 -0.58 4.46 -0.01
C ILE A 117 -2.09 4.39 0.20
N HIS A 118 -2.64 3.17 0.18
CA HIS A 118 -4.07 2.99 0.33
C HIS A 118 -4.52 3.36 1.74
N THR A 119 -5.51 4.23 1.79
CA THR A 119 -6.36 4.41 2.98
C THR A 119 -7.80 4.23 2.55
N GLU A 120 -8.63 3.85 3.52
CA GLU A 120 -10.00 3.51 3.23
C GLU A 120 -10.94 4.14 4.26
N GLU A 121 -11.95 4.81 3.72
CA GLU A 121 -13.15 5.23 4.43
C GLU A 121 -14.33 4.39 3.88
N ARG A 122 -15.00 3.63 4.75
CA ARG A 122 -16.22 2.88 4.42
C ARG A 122 -17.36 3.27 5.34
N ASP A 123 -18.58 3.26 4.83
CA ASP A 123 -19.77 3.42 5.66
C ASP A 123 -20.03 2.14 6.47
N ASP A 124 -20.26 2.28 7.78
CA ASP A 124 -20.59 1.15 8.64
C ASP A 124 -22.07 0.77 8.46
N PRO A 125 -22.41 -0.53 8.33
CA PRO A 125 -23.79 -0.98 8.21
C PRO A 125 -24.70 -0.59 9.38
N ASN A 126 -24.14 -0.34 10.56
CA ASN A 126 -24.85 0.07 11.78
C ASN A 126 -24.90 1.59 11.95
N GLY A 127 -24.40 2.35 10.96
CA GLY A 127 -24.30 3.80 10.97
C GLY A 127 -22.92 4.28 11.42
N GLY A 128 -22.39 5.28 10.72
CA GLY A 128 -21.05 5.82 10.95
C GLY A 128 -20.08 5.51 9.81
N LYS A 129 -18.81 5.83 10.01
CA LYS A 129 -17.71 5.58 9.07
C LYS A 129 -16.59 4.83 9.76
N THR A 130 -16.00 3.87 9.06
CA THR A 130 -14.78 3.18 9.48
C THR A 130 -13.62 3.67 8.64
N PHE A 131 -12.51 3.97 9.29
CA PHE A 131 -11.28 4.47 8.67
C PHE A 131 -10.15 3.49 8.94
N ARG A 132 -9.41 3.10 7.90
CA ARG A 132 -8.22 2.24 8.06
C ARG A 132 -7.16 2.51 7.01
N ALA A 133 -5.90 2.42 7.42
CA ALA A 133 -4.72 2.44 6.56
C ALA A 133 -3.95 1.10 6.61
N ILE A 134 -4.32 0.23 7.55
CA ILE A 134 -3.70 -1.08 7.76
C ILE A 134 -4.77 -2.15 7.50
N PHE A 135 -4.46 -3.06 6.59
CA PHE A 135 -5.34 -4.08 6.05
C PHE A 135 -4.99 -5.46 6.62
N THR A 136 -5.91 -6.40 6.46
CA THR A 136 -5.73 -7.81 6.81
C THR A 136 -5.13 -8.60 5.65
N LYS A 137 -4.73 -9.84 5.91
CA LYS A 137 -4.20 -10.74 4.90
C LYS A 137 -5.19 -11.00 3.77
N ASP A 138 -6.48 -11.10 4.12
CA ASP A 138 -7.56 -11.47 3.21
C ASP A 138 -8.13 -10.29 2.42
N ASP A 139 -7.80 -9.05 2.80
CA ASP A 139 -8.21 -7.87 2.03
C ASP A 139 -7.61 -7.91 0.63
N GLU A 140 -8.44 -7.82 -0.39
CA GLU A 140 -8.00 -7.85 -1.77
C GLU A 140 -7.18 -6.61 -2.12
N LEU A 141 -6.19 -6.79 -3.00
CA LEU A 141 -5.41 -5.68 -3.51
C LEU A 141 -6.20 -5.06 -4.68
N GLU A 142 -7.14 -4.19 -4.37
CA GLU A 142 -8.02 -3.56 -5.36
C GLU A 142 -7.43 -2.28 -5.94
N TRP A 143 -8.07 -1.73 -6.97
CA TRP A 143 -7.71 -0.41 -7.47
C TRP A 143 -8.14 0.66 -6.46
N PHE A 144 -7.24 1.56 -6.10
CA PHE A 144 -7.53 2.73 -5.26
C PHE A 144 -6.84 3.98 -5.81
N ASP A 145 -7.52 5.13 -5.69
CA ASP A 145 -7.04 6.46 -6.10
C ASP A 145 -6.81 7.41 -4.92
N THR A 146 -7.01 6.92 -3.69
CA THR A 146 -6.62 7.59 -2.43
C THR A 146 -5.17 8.01 -2.44
#